data_AF-A0A2U1LF95-F1
#
_entry.id   AF-A0A2U1LF95-F1
#
_cell.length_a   1.000
_cell.length_b   1.000
_cell.length_c   1.000
_cell.angle_alpha   90.00
_cell.angle_beta   90.00
_cell.angle_gamma   90.00
#
_symmetry.space_group_name_H-M   'P 1'
#
loop_
_entity.id
_entity.type
_entity.pdbx_description
1 polymer ?
#
loop_
_entity_poly.entity_id
_entity_poly.type
_entity_poly.pdbx_seq_one_letter_code
_entity_poly.pdbx_strand_id
1 'polypeptide(L)'
;MGPRWKGKGSEAKALANPISRSISDLRSSLIKSTSQGILCGRNVLLLTNPEQTNLLNLTCFGQPVITVVKDKQWFEFSLEEAFYLCFSLKCIKIGVDDSIKTHNELWDYMTSQKPSFPDFFKAYSHLRDKNWVVMSGHRYGVDFVAYRHHPSLVHSEYAVLVLSEGDANGNNRLRVWSDYQCTLRLCGSVAKALLILHVNRNGANLIGSSPSCLEGYSVKERTITRWDPERCREDQPFETKAAATSLATRHADGSLPLEDLNLELENQSGEKVQLGSENDQR
;
A
#
# COMPACT_ATOMS: atom_id res chain seq x y z
N MET A 1 6.37 -10.26 -15.01
CA MET A 1 7.37 -9.21 -15.36
C MET A 1 8.42 -9.17 -14.28
N GLY A 2 9.72 -9.13 -14.64
CA GLY A 2 10.82 -9.03 -13.67
C GLY A 2 11.07 -7.59 -13.19
N PRO A 3 11.95 -7.38 -12.19
CA PRO A 3 12.34 -6.05 -11.71
C PRO A 3 12.96 -5.20 -12.82
N ARG A 4 12.70 -3.89 -12.80
CA ARG A 4 13.27 -2.93 -13.76
C ARG A 4 14.43 -2.16 -13.14
N TRP A 5 15.64 -2.68 -13.32
CA TRP A 5 16.87 -2.09 -12.79
C TRP A 5 17.32 -0.85 -13.59
N LYS A 6 17.79 0.20 -12.91
CA LYS A 6 18.19 1.48 -13.52
C LYS A 6 19.57 1.47 -14.21
N GLY A 7 20.39 0.44 -13.96
CA GLY A 7 21.74 0.38 -14.50
C GLY A 7 22.38 -1.00 -14.35
N LYS A 8 23.48 -1.20 -15.08
CA LYS A 8 24.29 -2.43 -14.99
C LYS A 8 24.82 -2.58 -13.56
N GLY A 9 24.62 -3.74 -12.96
CA GLY A 9 25.06 -4.05 -11.59
C GLY A 9 24.14 -3.56 -10.47
N SER A 10 23.04 -2.86 -10.76
CA SER A 10 22.06 -2.48 -9.71
C SER A 10 21.45 -3.70 -9.02
N GLU A 11 21.18 -4.76 -9.78
CA GLU A 11 20.70 -6.05 -9.24
C GLU A 11 21.70 -6.68 -8.27
N ALA A 12 22.96 -6.78 -8.67
CA ALA A 12 24.02 -7.32 -7.82
C ALA A 12 24.18 -6.50 -6.53
N LYS A 13 24.11 -5.17 -6.61
CA LYS A 13 24.13 -4.28 -5.43
C LYS A 13 22.94 -4.51 -4.50
N ALA A 14 21.75 -4.71 -5.07
CA ALA A 14 20.53 -4.97 -4.31
C ALA A 14 20.57 -6.34 -3.62
N LEU A 15 21.09 -7.37 -4.30
CA LEU A 15 21.28 -8.70 -3.73
C LEU A 15 22.34 -8.72 -2.62
N ALA A 16 23.44 -7.96 -2.79
CA ALA A 16 24.47 -7.84 -1.76
C ALA A 16 23.98 -7.12 -0.49
N ASN A 17 23.01 -6.21 -0.63
CA ASN A 17 22.47 -5.41 0.47
C ASN A 17 20.94 -5.50 0.49
N PRO A 18 20.36 -6.62 0.96
CA PRO A 18 18.92 -6.78 1.00
C PRO A 18 18.28 -5.77 1.98
N ILE A 19 17.12 -5.23 1.60
CA ILE A 19 16.38 -4.24 2.41
C ILE A 19 16.07 -4.76 3.82
N SER A 20 15.75 -6.05 3.96
CA SER A 20 15.48 -6.68 5.26
C SER A 20 16.67 -6.58 6.23
N ARG A 21 17.90 -6.69 5.73
CA ARG A 21 19.12 -6.50 6.53
C ARG A 21 19.24 -5.05 6.98
N SER A 22 19.08 -4.10 6.07
CA SER A 22 19.13 -2.66 6.41
C SER A 22 18.04 -2.26 7.41
N ILE A 23 16.84 -2.85 7.34
CA ILE A 23 15.77 -2.65 8.32
C ILE A 23 16.16 -3.21 9.69
N SER A 24 16.79 -4.39 9.73
CA SER A 24 17.30 -4.97 10.98
C SER A 24 18.38 -4.09 11.61
N ASP A 25 19.30 -3.58 10.81
CA ASP A 25 20.38 -2.69 11.27
C ASP A 25 19.80 -1.36 11.79
N LEU A 26 18.83 -0.78 11.06
CA LEU A 26 18.10 0.42 11.48
C LEU A 26 17.40 0.20 12.83
N ARG A 27 16.68 -0.93 12.97
CA ARG A 27 15.97 -1.28 14.20
C ARG A 27 16.93 -1.36 15.38
N SER A 28 18.05 -2.05 15.23
CA SER A 28 19.08 -2.18 16.26
C SER A 28 19.67 -0.82 16.66
N SER A 29 19.98 0.04 15.67
CA SER A 29 20.55 1.37 15.91
C SER A 29 19.59 2.30 16.67
N LEU A 30 18.30 2.30 16.31
CA LEU A 30 17.27 3.12 16.95
C LEU A 30 16.94 2.66 18.39
N ILE A 31 16.93 1.34 18.62
CA ILE A 31 16.73 0.77 19.96
C ILE A 31 17.90 1.16 20.86
N LYS A 32 19.14 1.04 20.37
CA LYS A 32 20.37 1.35 21.13
C LYS A 32 20.43 2.82 21.57
N SER A 33 19.97 3.74 20.72
CA SER A 33 19.97 5.19 21.04
C SER A 33 18.74 5.65 21.82
N THR A 34 17.80 4.76 22.14
CA THR A 34 16.50 5.11 22.76
C THR A 34 15.79 6.25 22.03
N SER A 35 15.75 6.18 20.69
CA SER A 35 15.27 7.25 19.83
C SER A 35 13.82 7.66 20.13
N GLN A 36 13.60 8.98 20.23
CA GLN A 36 12.29 9.56 20.52
C GLN A 36 11.84 10.50 19.41
N GLY A 37 10.68 10.21 18.83
CA GLY A 37 10.00 11.05 17.86
C GLY A 37 9.09 12.06 18.55
N ILE A 38 9.08 13.28 18.04
CA ILE A 38 8.21 14.38 18.49
C ILE A 38 7.04 14.46 17.51
N LEU A 39 5.82 14.33 18.02
CA LEU A 39 4.61 14.44 17.21
C LEU A 39 4.30 15.92 16.93
N CYS A 40 4.18 16.27 15.65
CA CYS A 40 3.92 17.63 15.19
C CYS A 40 2.76 17.62 14.18
N GLY A 41 1.53 17.78 14.69
CA GLY A 41 0.32 17.75 13.86
C GLY A 41 0.12 16.42 13.14
N ARG A 42 0.34 16.41 11.82
CA ARG A 42 0.17 15.21 10.97
C ARG A 42 1.48 14.48 10.68
N ASN A 43 2.60 14.95 11.21
CA ASN A 43 3.91 14.36 10.96
C ASN A 43 4.62 14.08 12.29
N VAL A 44 5.63 13.21 12.25
CA VAL A 44 6.50 12.93 13.40
C VAL A 44 7.92 13.27 13.03
N LEU A 45 8.59 14.04 13.89
CA LEU A 45 9.97 14.46 13.70
C LEU A 45 10.90 13.63 14.58
N LEU A 46 12.00 13.14 14.03
CA LEU A 46 13.04 12.44 14.77
C LEU A 46 14.39 13.08 14.53
N LEU A 47 15.12 13.34 15.61
CA LEU A 47 16.51 13.77 15.52
C LEU A 47 17.41 12.54 15.40
N THR A 48 18.24 12.50 14.35
CA THR A 48 19.05 11.33 14.02
C THR A 48 20.53 11.66 13.98
N ASN A 49 21.35 10.66 14.31
CA ASN A 49 22.80 10.72 14.11
C ASN A 49 23.18 10.31 12.66
N PRO A 50 24.45 10.45 12.24
CA PRO A 50 24.86 10.15 10.87
C PRO A 50 24.64 8.69 10.44
N GLU A 51 24.81 7.73 11.36
CA GLU A 51 24.58 6.31 11.09
C GLU A 51 23.09 6.03 10.82
N GLN A 52 22.21 6.54 11.69
CA GLN A 52 20.76 6.46 11.55
C GLN A 52 20.27 7.17 10.30
N THR A 53 20.85 8.32 9.97
CA THR A 53 20.57 9.06 8.73
C THR A 53 20.84 8.18 7.51
N ASN A 54 21.98 7.50 7.47
CA ASN A 54 22.32 6.59 6.39
C ASN A 54 21.32 5.42 6.31
N LEU A 55 21.02 4.79 7.44
CA LEU A 55 20.08 3.66 7.51
C LEU A 55 18.65 4.04 7.09
N LEU A 56 18.17 5.22 7.49
CA LEU A 56 16.85 5.74 7.09
C LEU A 56 16.79 6.02 5.59
N ASN A 57 17.86 6.58 5.02
CA ASN A 57 17.96 6.79 3.58
C ASN A 57 17.96 5.45 2.82
N LEU A 58 18.72 4.46 3.28
CA LEU A 58 18.78 3.12 2.66
C LEU A 58 17.45 2.37 2.70
N THR A 59 16.69 2.52 3.79
CA THR A 59 15.39 1.85 4.00
C THR A 59 14.20 2.67 3.48
N CYS A 60 14.46 3.91 3.06
CA CYS A 60 13.49 4.89 2.62
C CYS A 60 12.32 5.05 3.61
N PHE A 61 12.63 5.26 4.88
CA PHE A 61 11.65 5.73 5.85
C PHE A 61 11.77 7.24 6.01
N GLY A 62 10.65 7.95 5.91
CA GLY A 62 10.59 9.38 6.12
C GLY A 62 11.38 10.18 5.09
N GLN A 63 11.53 11.48 5.35
CA GLN A 63 12.29 12.41 4.52
C GLN A 63 13.19 13.28 5.40
N PRO A 64 14.43 13.57 4.97
CA PRO A 64 15.30 14.48 5.70
C PRO A 64 14.79 15.93 5.60
N VAL A 65 14.76 16.63 6.73
CA VAL A 65 14.40 18.06 6.81
C VAL A 65 15.66 18.92 6.74
N ILE A 66 15.70 19.96 5.92
CA ILE A 66 16.90 20.82 5.81
C ILE A 66 17.22 21.45 7.17
N THR A 67 18.43 21.24 7.68
CA THR A 67 18.85 21.74 9.00
C THR A 67 20.21 22.42 8.95
N VAL A 68 20.43 23.36 9.86
CA VAL A 68 21.69 24.12 10.01
C VAL A 68 22.60 23.47 11.07
N VAL A 69 22.11 22.43 11.76
CA VAL A 69 22.82 21.79 12.88
C VAL A 69 23.90 20.86 12.35
N LYS A 70 25.15 21.02 12.81
CA LYS A 70 26.25 20.11 12.46
C LYS A 70 25.99 18.73 13.05
N ASP A 71 26.22 17.69 12.25
CA ASP A 71 26.24 16.27 12.62
C ASP A 71 24.92 15.65 13.13
N LYS A 72 23.81 16.39 13.09
CA LYS A 72 22.47 15.87 13.40
C LYS A 72 21.48 16.30 12.34
N GLN A 73 20.64 15.35 11.96
CA GLN A 73 19.70 15.52 10.86
C GLN A 73 18.28 15.21 11.37
N TRP A 74 17.36 16.15 11.18
CA TRP A 74 15.94 15.90 11.44
C TRP A 74 15.34 15.08 10.30
N PHE A 75 14.56 14.08 10.64
CA PHE A 75 13.74 13.29 9.72
C PHE A 75 12.27 13.50 10.05
N GLU A 76 11.49 13.69 9.00
CA GLU A 76 10.04 13.77 9.05
C GLU A 76 9.42 12.46 8.55
N PHE A 77 8.48 11.94 9.30
CA PHE A 77 7.73 10.72 8.97
C PHE A 77 6.24 11.04 8.83
N SER A 78 5.58 10.34 7.91
CA SER A 78 4.11 10.29 7.93
C SER A 78 3.61 9.56 9.17
N LEU A 79 2.31 9.72 9.51
CA LEU A 79 1.70 8.98 10.61
C LEU A 79 1.86 7.46 10.45
N GLU A 80 1.67 6.94 9.23
CA GLU A 80 1.79 5.51 8.94
C GLU A 80 3.22 5.00 9.12
N GLU A 81 4.22 5.75 8.65
CA GLU A 81 5.63 5.40 8.81
C GLU A 81 6.05 5.43 10.28
N ALA A 82 5.68 6.50 11.00
CA ALA A 82 6.03 6.67 12.39
C ALA A 82 5.37 5.60 13.27
N PHE A 83 4.09 5.32 13.03
CA PHE A 83 3.38 4.27 13.74
C PHE A 83 3.96 2.89 13.41
N TYR A 84 4.40 2.63 12.18
CA TYR A 84 5.07 1.37 11.83
C TYR A 84 6.39 1.19 12.59
N LEU A 85 7.22 2.23 12.67
CA LEU A 85 8.47 2.20 13.43
C LEU A 85 8.23 1.97 14.93
N CYS A 86 7.17 2.57 15.48
CA CYS A 86 6.82 2.48 16.90
C CYS A 86 6.13 1.15 17.26
N PHE A 87 5.09 0.76 16.52
CA PHE A 87 4.22 -0.37 16.83
C PHE A 87 4.74 -1.70 16.25
N SER A 88 5.05 -1.73 14.95
CA SER A 88 5.46 -2.96 14.25
C SER A 88 6.93 -3.29 14.50
N LEU A 89 7.83 -2.31 14.33
CA LEU A 89 9.28 -2.52 14.51
C LEU A 89 9.75 -2.32 15.97
N LYS A 90 8.94 -1.64 16.80
CA LYS A 90 9.21 -1.39 18.22
C LYS A 90 10.57 -0.74 18.46
N CYS A 91 10.94 0.21 17.60
CA CYS A 91 12.28 0.80 17.59
C CYS A 91 12.34 2.28 17.98
N ILE A 92 11.21 2.97 18.03
CA ILE A 92 11.13 4.36 18.49
C ILE A 92 10.00 4.53 19.51
N LYS A 93 10.12 5.55 20.36
CA LYS A 93 9.02 6.05 21.20
C LYS A 93 8.52 7.37 20.63
N ILE A 94 7.22 7.64 20.69
CA ILE A 94 6.65 8.90 20.18
C ILE A 94 6.04 9.67 21.35
N GLY A 95 6.41 10.93 21.47
CA GLY A 95 5.93 11.82 22.54
C GLY A 95 5.33 13.12 22.02
N VAL A 96 4.52 13.74 22.88
CA VAL A 96 3.98 15.09 22.75
C VAL A 96 4.34 15.85 24.03
N ASP A 97 4.96 17.01 23.92
CA ASP A 97 5.29 17.89 25.05
C ASP A 97 5.95 17.15 26.23
N ASP A 98 7.05 16.43 25.96
CA ASP A 98 7.81 15.58 26.89
C ASP A 98 7.06 14.37 27.50
N SER A 99 5.78 14.17 27.17
CA SER A 99 5.02 12.97 27.55
C SER A 99 5.09 11.90 26.46
N ILE A 100 5.63 10.72 26.80
CA ILE A 100 5.61 9.54 25.91
C ILE A 100 4.18 9.01 25.86
N LYS A 101 3.63 8.89 24.64
CA LYS A 101 2.28 8.38 24.41
C LYS A 101 2.28 6.86 24.30
N THR A 102 1.25 6.24 24.84
CA THR A 102 0.96 4.81 24.64
C THR A 102 0.50 4.55 23.21
N HIS A 103 0.56 3.29 22.75
CA HIS A 103 0.10 2.95 21.40
C HIS A 103 -1.37 3.28 21.17
N ASN A 104 -2.21 3.18 22.20
CA ASN A 104 -3.64 3.49 22.11
C ASN A 104 -3.86 5.00 21.96
N GLU A 105 -3.18 5.82 22.76
CA GLU A 105 -3.27 7.27 22.63
C GLU A 105 -2.74 7.77 21.28
N LEU A 106 -1.65 7.17 20.76
CA LEU A 106 -1.15 7.47 19.43
C LEU A 106 -2.15 7.09 18.34
N TRP A 107 -2.77 5.91 18.47
CA TRP A 107 -3.77 5.44 17.53
C TRP A 107 -4.99 6.36 17.47
N ASP A 108 -5.52 6.75 18.62
CA ASP A 108 -6.64 7.69 18.72
C ASP A 108 -6.28 9.06 18.15
N TYR A 109 -5.09 9.58 18.50
CA TYR A 109 -4.62 10.84 17.97
C TYR A 109 -4.51 10.78 16.44
N MET A 110 -3.83 9.77 15.88
CA MET A 110 -3.62 9.66 14.44
C MET A 110 -4.93 9.46 13.69
N THR A 111 -5.85 8.67 14.24
CA THR A 111 -7.20 8.46 13.68
C THR A 111 -8.02 9.75 13.72
N SER A 112 -7.90 10.56 14.78
CA SER A 112 -8.56 11.87 14.86
C SER A 112 -8.02 12.87 13.82
N GLN A 113 -6.70 12.85 13.56
CA GLN A 113 -6.05 13.75 12.60
C GLN A 113 -6.33 13.34 11.15
N LYS A 114 -6.44 12.04 10.90
CA LYS A 114 -6.70 11.43 9.61
C LYS A 114 -7.66 10.24 9.80
N PRO A 115 -8.97 10.41 9.53
CA PRO A 115 -9.95 9.32 9.70
C PRO A 115 -9.66 8.07 8.86
N SER A 116 -8.97 8.22 7.73
CA SER A 116 -8.53 7.10 6.89
C SER A 116 -7.23 6.44 7.37
N PHE A 117 -6.60 6.93 8.44
CA PHE A 117 -5.34 6.42 8.97
C PHE A 117 -5.36 4.90 9.21
N PRO A 118 -6.37 4.30 9.85
CA PRO A 118 -6.38 2.85 10.09
C PRO A 118 -6.22 2.02 8.80
N ASP A 119 -6.93 2.40 7.74
CA ASP A 119 -6.87 1.66 6.47
C ASP A 119 -5.54 1.87 5.76
N PHE A 120 -5.05 3.12 5.73
CA PHE A 120 -3.75 3.43 5.13
C PHE A 120 -2.61 2.77 5.90
N PHE A 121 -2.67 2.73 7.24
CA PHE A 121 -1.68 2.04 8.05
C PHE A 121 -1.71 0.53 7.81
N LYS A 122 -2.90 -0.08 7.71
CA LYS A 122 -3.02 -1.50 7.38
C LYS A 122 -2.45 -1.80 5.99
N ALA A 123 -2.77 -0.99 4.99
CA ALA A 123 -2.21 -1.13 3.64
C ALA A 123 -0.68 -0.94 3.62
N TYR A 124 -0.18 0.05 4.35
CA TYR A 124 1.25 0.34 4.48
C TYR A 124 2.00 -0.80 5.16
N SER A 125 1.50 -1.28 6.30
CA SER A 125 2.10 -2.40 7.04
C SER A 125 2.09 -3.68 6.20
N HIS A 126 0.98 -3.99 5.54
CA HIS A 126 0.88 -5.13 4.61
C HIS A 126 1.96 -5.13 3.51
N LEU A 127 2.23 -3.97 2.91
CA LEU A 127 3.32 -3.84 1.93
C LEU A 127 4.71 -4.00 2.58
N ARG A 128 4.93 -3.39 3.74
CA ARG A 128 6.22 -3.48 4.45
C ARG A 128 6.51 -4.90 4.96
N ASP A 129 5.49 -5.65 5.37
CA ASP A 129 5.60 -7.04 5.82
C ASP A 129 5.96 -7.97 4.65
N LYS A 130 5.55 -7.61 3.43
CA LYS A 130 6.04 -8.21 2.18
C LYS A 130 7.40 -7.68 1.71
N ASN A 131 8.10 -6.92 2.55
CA ASN A 131 9.42 -6.34 2.31
C ASN A 131 9.48 -5.36 1.12
N TRP A 132 8.35 -4.71 0.78
CA TRP A 132 8.37 -3.62 -0.19
C TRP A 132 8.94 -2.34 0.44
N VAL A 133 9.70 -1.59 -0.35
CA VAL A 133 9.98 -0.19 -0.04
C VAL A 133 8.78 0.63 -0.47
N VAL A 134 8.08 1.22 0.51
CA VAL A 134 6.85 1.98 0.31
C VAL A 134 7.15 3.47 0.44
N MET A 135 6.79 4.26 -0.57
CA MET A 135 6.94 5.71 -0.55
C MET A 135 5.63 6.40 -0.94
N SER A 136 5.52 7.71 -0.64
CA SER A 136 4.39 8.55 -1.07
C SER A 136 4.17 8.49 -2.59
N GLY A 137 2.92 8.28 -2.99
CA GLY A 137 2.50 8.19 -4.38
C GLY A 137 2.01 9.50 -5.00
N HIS A 138 2.04 10.60 -4.26
CA HIS A 138 1.40 11.87 -4.65
C HIS A 138 1.84 12.37 -6.04
N ARG A 139 3.12 12.21 -6.39
CA ARG A 139 3.68 12.58 -7.72
C ARG A 139 3.07 11.81 -8.89
N TYR A 140 2.43 10.67 -8.64
CA TYR A 140 1.83 9.80 -9.65
C TYR A 140 0.30 9.73 -9.51
N GLY A 141 -0.30 10.58 -8.67
CA GLY A 141 -1.74 10.60 -8.45
C GLY A 141 -2.27 9.37 -7.71
N VAL A 142 -1.42 8.62 -7.02
CA VAL A 142 -1.80 7.42 -6.24
C VAL A 142 -1.39 7.59 -4.77
N ASP A 143 -1.79 6.65 -3.91
CA ASP A 143 -1.57 6.75 -2.47
C ASP A 143 -0.12 6.38 -2.11
N PHE A 144 0.36 5.24 -2.62
CA PHE A 144 1.72 4.78 -2.43
C PHE A 144 2.38 4.33 -3.74
N VAL A 145 3.70 4.20 -3.70
CA VAL A 145 4.49 3.55 -4.75
C VAL A 145 5.38 2.51 -4.10
N ALA A 146 5.34 1.29 -4.63
CA ALA A 146 6.11 0.17 -4.11
C ALA A 146 7.33 -0.14 -4.99
N TYR A 147 8.47 -0.30 -4.36
CA TYR A 147 9.74 -0.66 -5.00
C TYR A 147 10.27 -1.96 -4.39
N ARG A 148 10.88 -2.82 -5.22
CA ARG A 148 11.58 -4.01 -4.72
C ARG A 148 12.85 -3.68 -3.94
N HIS A 149 13.41 -2.50 -4.15
CA HIS A 149 14.63 -2.01 -3.49
C HIS A 149 14.69 -0.48 -3.57
N HIS A 150 15.76 0.13 -3.06
CA HIS A 150 15.99 1.56 -3.05
C HIS A 150 15.78 2.20 -4.45
N PRO A 151 15.10 3.38 -4.52
CA PRO A 151 14.74 4.03 -5.78
C PRO A 151 15.92 4.42 -6.69
N SER A 152 17.14 4.48 -6.18
CA SER A 152 18.34 4.70 -6.99
C SER A 152 18.74 3.47 -7.82
N LEU A 153 18.35 2.26 -7.39
CA LEU A 153 18.74 1.00 -8.03
C LEU A 153 17.66 0.46 -8.97
N VAL A 154 16.39 0.59 -8.58
CA VAL A 154 15.25 -0.01 -9.29
C VAL A 154 14.14 1.01 -9.51
N HIS A 155 13.41 0.89 -10.62
CA HIS A 155 12.15 1.59 -10.78
C HIS A 155 11.07 0.96 -9.91
N SER A 156 10.13 1.79 -9.47
CA SER A 156 8.90 1.29 -8.84
C SER A 156 8.19 0.29 -9.72
N GLU A 157 7.64 -0.74 -9.10
CA GLU A 157 6.83 -1.74 -9.79
C GLU A 157 5.36 -1.35 -9.77
N TYR A 158 4.86 -0.99 -8.59
CA TYR A 158 3.46 -0.69 -8.38
C TYR A 158 3.21 0.78 -8.08
N ALA A 159 2.17 1.31 -8.72
CA ALA A 159 1.43 2.48 -8.27
C ALA A 159 0.23 1.95 -7.47
N VAL A 160 0.11 2.34 -6.20
CA VAL A 160 -0.79 1.69 -5.24
C VAL A 160 -1.93 2.62 -4.84
N LEU A 161 -3.16 2.14 -4.98
CA LEU A 161 -4.36 2.79 -4.45
C LEU A 161 -4.95 1.98 -3.30
N VAL A 162 -5.34 2.67 -2.22
CA VAL A 162 -5.95 2.08 -1.04
C VAL A 162 -7.45 2.38 -1.04
N LEU A 163 -8.24 1.32 -1.13
CA LEU A 163 -9.70 1.38 -1.09
C LEU A 163 -10.20 0.72 0.20
N SER A 164 -11.00 1.46 0.97
CA SER A 164 -11.62 0.94 2.18
C SER A 164 -13.01 0.40 1.86
N GLU A 165 -13.29 -0.84 2.25
CA GLU A 165 -14.59 -1.47 2.03
C GLU A 165 -15.55 -1.10 3.17
N GLY A 166 -16.73 -0.56 2.85
CA GLY A 166 -17.83 -0.38 3.81
C GLY A 166 -18.10 1.03 4.34
N ASP A 167 -17.35 2.06 3.96
CA ASP A 167 -17.68 3.45 4.34
C ASP A 167 -18.37 4.18 3.17
N ALA A 168 -19.61 4.64 3.39
CA ALA A 168 -20.29 5.59 2.50
C ALA A 168 -19.47 6.90 2.32
N ASN A 169 -18.54 7.17 3.24
CA ASN A 169 -17.59 8.27 3.26
C ASN A 169 -16.13 7.84 2.95
N GLY A 170 -15.91 6.61 2.51
CA GLY A 170 -14.59 6.09 2.14
C GLY A 170 -14.02 6.82 0.93
N ASN A 171 -12.69 6.73 0.72
CA ASN A 171 -11.99 7.34 -0.41
C ASN A 171 -12.78 7.13 -1.72
N ASN A 172 -13.40 8.21 -2.24
CA ASN A 172 -14.31 8.20 -3.39
C ASN A 172 -13.62 7.90 -4.75
N ARG A 173 -12.48 7.21 -4.76
CA ARG A 173 -11.68 6.97 -5.95
C ARG A 173 -12.15 5.69 -6.63
N LEU A 174 -12.08 5.66 -7.95
CA LEU A 174 -12.40 4.48 -8.75
C LEU A 174 -13.88 4.04 -8.64
N ARG A 175 -14.80 5.00 -8.53
CA ARG A 175 -16.26 4.70 -8.46
C ARG A 175 -16.84 4.44 -9.85
N VAL A 176 -16.29 5.06 -10.88
CA VAL A 176 -16.73 4.93 -12.26
C VAL A 176 -15.61 4.40 -13.15
N TRP A 177 -15.97 3.76 -14.26
CA TRP A 177 -15.00 3.17 -15.19
C TRP A 177 -13.98 4.18 -15.73
N SER A 178 -14.38 5.42 -15.94
CA SER A 178 -13.48 6.49 -16.38
C SER A 178 -12.34 6.75 -15.40
N ASP A 179 -12.55 6.57 -14.09
CA ASP A 179 -11.50 6.73 -13.08
C ASP A 179 -10.43 5.65 -13.22
N TYR A 180 -10.85 4.40 -13.50
CA TYR A 180 -9.93 3.30 -13.78
C TYR A 180 -9.10 3.59 -15.02
N GLN A 181 -9.75 4.01 -16.11
CA GLN A 181 -9.07 4.33 -17.36
C GLN A 181 -8.08 5.49 -17.19
N CYS A 182 -8.46 6.55 -16.47
CA CYS A 182 -7.59 7.67 -16.15
C CYS A 182 -6.37 7.21 -15.33
N THR A 183 -6.61 6.42 -14.28
CA THR A 183 -5.54 5.90 -13.42
C THR A 183 -4.60 4.98 -14.20
N LEU A 184 -5.12 4.09 -15.03
CA LEU A 184 -4.32 3.22 -15.90
C LEU A 184 -3.51 4.03 -16.91
N ARG A 185 -4.05 5.14 -17.44
CA ARG A 185 -3.32 6.04 -18.33
C ARG A 185 -2.14 6.71 -17.61
N LEU A 186 -2.36 7.21 -16.39
CA LEU A 186 -1.33 7.82 -15.55
C LEU A 186 -0.25 6.81 -15.15
N CYS A 187 -0.63 5.60 -14.75
CA CYS A 187 0.33 4.56 -14.35
C CYS A 187 1.13 4.04 -15.55
N GLY A 188 0.44 3.84 -16.68
CA GLY A 188 1.04 3.34 -17.91
C GLY A 188 2.07 4.30 -18.52
N SER A 189 1.88 5.62 -18.42
CA SER A 189 2.84 6.60 -18.96
C SER A 189 4.21 6.55 -18.27
N VAL A 190 4.23 6.14 -17.00
CA VAL A 190 5.46 5.94 -16.21
C VAL A 190 5.78 4.45 -16.00
N ALA A 191 5.16 3.59 -16.80
CA ALA A 191 5.30 2.15 -16.82
C ALA A 191 5.21 1.49 -15.43
N LYS A 192 4.22 1.85 -14.62
CA LYS A 192 3.90 1.22 -13.33
C LYS A 192 2.66 0.37 -13.47
N ALA A 193 2.64 -0.81 -12.84
CA ALA A 193 1.43 -1.60 -12.71
C ALA A 193 0.53 -0.97 -11.64
N LEU A 194 -0.78 -0.88 -11.90
CA LEU A 194 -1.72 -0.39 -10.90
C LEU A 194 -2.04 -1.54 -9.93
N LEU A 195 -1.77 -1.33 -8.65
CA LEU A 195 -2.12 -2.24 -7.56
C LEU A 195 -3.19 -1.58 -6.70
N ILE A 196 -4.32 -2.26 -6.54
CA ILE A 196 -5.38 -1.85 -5.62
C ILE A 196 -5.30 -2.73 -4.38
N LEU A 197 -5.25 -2.07 -3.23
CA LEU A 197 -5.34 -2.71 -1.92
C LEU A 197 -6.74 -2.43 -1.35
N HIS A 198 -7.59 -3.45 -1.35
CA HIS A 198 -8.89 -3.39 -0.69
C HIS A 198 -8.72 -3.76 0.78
N VAL A 199 -8.90 -2.79 1.66
CA VAL A 199 -8.85 -2.99 3.11
C VAL A 199 -10.26 -3.25 3.61
N ASN A 200 -10.50 -4.46 4.12
CA ASN A 200 -11.77 -4.85 4.69
C ASN A 200 -11.64 -4.90 6.21
N ARG A 201 -12.51 -4.15 6.90
CA ARG A 201 -12.54 -4.04 8.36
C ARG A 201 -13.25 -5.20 9.06
N ASN A 202 -13.87 -6.15 8.35
CA ASN A 202 -14.53 -7.36 8.86
C ASN A 202 -15.33 -7.16 10.17
N GLY A 203 -16.11 -6.07 10.29
CA GLY A 203 -16.90 -5.78 11.49
C GLY A 203 -16.14 -5.10 12.65
N ALA A 204 -14.86 -4.80 12.50
CA ALA A 204 -14.02 -4.08 13.48
C ALA A 204 -14.46 -2.63 13.73
N ASN A 205 -15.42 -2.11 12.94
CA ASN A 205 -16.05 -0.80 13.20
C ASN A 205 -16.74 -0.74 14.59
N LEU A 206 -16.99 -1.88 15.25
CA LEU A 206 -17.62 -1.96 16.57
C LEU A 206 -16.61 -2.06 17.73
N ILE A 207 -15.31 -2.27 17.47
CA ILE A 207 -14.31 -2.65 18.49
C ILE A 207 -13.11 -1.70 18.46
N GLY A 208 -13.37 -0.44 18.82
CA GLY A 208 -12.48 0.33 19.69
C GLY A 208 -11.29 1.09 19.09
N SER A 209 -11.06 2.24 19.71
CA SER A 209 -9.89 3.14 19.84
C SER A 209 -8.49 2.51 20.04
N SER A 210 -8.28 1.26 19.62
CA SER A 210 -7.06 0.50 19.91
C SER A 210 -6.43 -0.08 18.65
N PRO A 211 -5.09 -0.13 18.55
CA PRO A 211 -4.37 -0.82 17.48
C PRO A 211 -4.75 -2.30 17.33
N SER A 212 -5.33 -2.93 18.36
CA SER A 212 -5.78 -4.33 18.31
C SER A 212 -6.86 -4.57 17.25
N CYS A 213 -7.60 -3.54 16.82
CA CYS A 213 -8.58 -3.67 15.74
C CYS A 213 -7.93 -4.12 14.42
N LEU A 214 -6.62 -3.89 14.23
CA LEU A 214 -5.87 -4.27 13.02
C LEU A 214 -5.81 -5.78 12.76
N GLU A 215 -6.00 -6.62 13.79
CA GLU A 215 -6.07 -8.08 13.64
C GLU A 215 -7.32 -8.50 12.87
N GLY A 216 -8.43 -7.76 13.01
CA GLY A 216 -9.65 -7.99 12.24
C GLY A 216 -9.55 -7.52 10.78
N TYR A 217 -8.57 -6.68 10.45
CA TYR A 217 -8.46 -6.12 9.11
C TYR A 217 -7.80 -7.11 8.16
N SER A 218 -8.37 -7.25 6.97
CA SER A 218 -7.79 -8.03 5.87
C SER A 218 -7.52 -7.14 4.65
N VAL A 219 -6.49 -7.49 3.88
CA VAL A 219 -6.11 -6.75 2.66
C VAL A 219 -6.20 -7.69 1.47
N LYS A 220 -7.07 -7.37 0.51
CA LYS A 220 -7.15 -8.06 -0.79
C LYS A 220 -6.41 -7.25 -1.85
N GLU A 221 -5.47 -7.90 -2.53
CA GLU A 221 -4.67 -7.29 -3.58
C GLU A 221 -5.30 -7.54 -4.95
N ARG A 222 -5.42 -6.50 -5.77
CA ARG A 222 -5.85 -6.61 -7.17
C ARG A 222 -4.90 -5.83 -8.06
N THR A 223 -4.24 -6.51 -8.99
CA THR A 223 -3.44 -5.83 -10.02
C THR A 223 -4.34 -5.57 -11.23
N ILE A 224 -4.41 -4.33 -11.68
CA ILE A 224 -5.13 -3.96 -12.89
C ILE A 224 -4.13 -3.65 -13.99
N THR A 225 -4.24 -4.39 -15.08
CA THR A 225 -3.49 -4.15 -16.31
C THR A 225 -4.38 -3.52 -17.36
N ARG A 226 -3.74 -2.88 -18.36
CA ARG A 226 -4.46 -2.42 -19.56
C ARG A 226 -5.16 -3.62 -20.19
N TRP A 227 -6.41 -3.42 -20.62
CA TRP A 227 -7.13 -4.39 -21.44
C TRP A 227 -6.39 -4.60 -22.75
N ASP A 228 -6.06 -5.86 -23.04
CA ASP A 228 -5.35 -6.26 -24.24
C ASP A 228 -6.34 -7.01 -25.14
N PRO A 229 -6.77 -6.43 -26.27
CA PRO A 229 -7.75 -7.05 -27.15
C PRO A 229 -7.35 -8.45 -27.62
N GLU A 230 -6.05 -8.74 -27.77
CA GLU A 230 -5.59 -10.04 -28.24
C GLU A 230 -5.72 -11.12 -27.15
N ARG A 231 -5.61 -10.74 -25.88
CA ARG A 231 -5.71 -11.65 -24.73
C ARG A 231 -7.09 -11.72 -24.12
N CYS A 232 -7.95 -10.75 -24.44
CA CYS A 232 -9.28 -10.59 -23.87
C CYS A 232 -10.38 -10.76 -24.93
N ARG A 233 -10.09 -11.44 -26.04
CA ARG A 233 -11.13 -11.94 -26.94
C ARG A 233 -11.91 -13.02 -26.21
N GLU A 234 -13.23 -12.87 -26.20
CA GLU A 234 -14.12 -13.94 -25.79
C GLU A 234 -13.96 -15.09 -26.80
N ASP A 235 -13.37 -16.21 -26.37
CA ASP A 235 -13.13 -17.37 -27.23
C ASP A 235 -14.41 -18.18 -27.55
N GLN A 236 -15.62 -17.60 -27.37
CA GLN A 236 -16.88 -18.29 -27.62
C GLN A 236 -17.80 -17.55 -28.59
N PRO A 237 -18.06 -18.11 -29.79
CA PRO A 237 -18.97 -17.49 -30.77
C PRO A 237 -20.47 -17.63 -30.42
N PHE A 238 -20.86 -18.17 -29.26
CA PHE A 238 -22.25 -18.53 -28.96
C PHE A 238 -23.09 -17.48 -28.21
N GLU A 239 -22.47 -16.50 -27.54
CA GLU A 239 -23.21 -15.55 -26.67
C GLU A 239 -23.33 -14.12 -27.21
N THR A 240 -22.87 -13.86 -28.43
CA THR A 240 -22.86 -12.50 -29.02
C THR A 240 -24.26 -11.90 -29.21
N LYS A 241 -25.30 -12.72 -29.42
CA LYS A 241 -26.69 -12.24 -29.55
C LYS A 241 -27.30 -11.81 -28.21
N ALA A 242 -27.04 -12.54 -27.13
CA ALA A 242 -27.55 -12.21 -25.80
C ALA A 242 -26.84 -10.96 -25.23
N ALA A 243 -25.52 -10.89 -25.39
CA ALA A 243 -24.72 -9.73 -25.01
C ALA A 243 -25.10 -8.48 -25.81
N ALA A 244 -25.31 -8.59 -27.13
CA ALA A 244 -25.74 -7.46 -27.97
C ALA A 244 -27.16 -6.97 -27.59
N THR A 245 -28.05 -7.87 -27.22
CA THR A 245 -29.42 -7.52 -26.79
C THR A 245 -29.40 -6.84 -25.40
N SER A 246 -28.57 -7.33 -24.48
CA SER A 246 -28.33 -6.71 -23.16
C SER A 246 -27.68 -5.32 -23.25
N LEU A 247 -26.72 -5.14 -24.18
CA LEU A 247 -26.11 -3.84 -24.48
C LEU A 247 -27.11 -2.83 -25.07
N ALA A 248 -28.10 -3.30 -25.84
CA ALA A 248 -29.13 -2.45 -26.44
C ALA A 248 -30.18 -1.98 -25.42
N THR A 249 -30.38 -2.73 -24.34
CA THR A 249 -31.30 -2.39 -23.24
C THR A 249 -30.70 -1.51 -22.14
N ARG A 250 -29.52 -0.90 -22.36
CA ARG A 250 -28.96 0.09 -21.41
C ARG A 250 -29.95 1.24 -21.21
N HIS A 251 -30.50 1.36 -20.00
CA HIS A 251 -31.24 2.55 -19.61
C HIS A 251 -30.30 3.77 -19.54
N ALA A 252 -30.84 4.94 -19.88
CA ALA A 252 -30.09 6.19 -20.08
C ALA A 252 -29.42 6.75 -18.82
N ASP A 253 -29.53 6.09 -17.67
CA ASP A 253 -28.98 6.52 -16.38
C ASP A 253 -27.63 5.87 -16.03
N GLY A 254 -27.16 4.90 -16.84
CA GLY A 254 -25.81 4.34 -16.73
C GLY A 254 -25.55 3.46 -15.50
N SER A 255 -26.58 2.93 -14.84
CA SER A 255 -26.40 1.94 -13.78
C SER A 255 -26.21 0.51 -14.35
N LEU A 256 -25.41 -0.32 -13.67
CA LEU A 256 -25.24 -1.74 -13.98
C LEU A 256 -25.94 -2.59 -12.90
N PRO A 257 -26.77 -3.58 -13.27
CA PRO A 257 -27.19 -4.61 -12.33
C PRO A 257 -25.97 -5.49 -12.02
N LEU A 258 -25.60 -5.58 -10.75
CA LEU A 258 -24.40 -6.29 -10.29
C LEU A 258 -24.59 -7.83 -10.22
N GLU A 259 -25.74 -8.36 -10.64
CA GLU A 259 -26.16 -9.72 -10.27
C GLU A 259 -25.79 -10.82 -11.28
N ASP A 260 -25.36 -10.51 -12.52
CA ASP A 260 -25.12 -11.54 -13.54
C ASP A 260 -23.70 -11.55 -14.14
N LEU A 261 -22.66 -11.42 -13.30
CA LEU A 261 -21.29 -11.76 -13.72
C LEU A 261 -20.85 -13.04 -13.03
N ASN A 262 -21.09 -14.18 -13.69
CA ASN A 262 -20.43 -15.43 -13.39
C ASN A 262 -18.91 -15.24 -13.55
N LEU A 263 -18.23 -14.99 -12.43
CA LEU A 263 -16.77 -14.97 -12.36
C LEU A 263 -16.27 -16.41 -12.37
N GLU A 264 -15.88 -16.90 -13.55
CA GLU A 264 -15.16 -18.16 -13.69
C GLU A 264 -13.74 -18.01 -13.13
N LEU A 265 -13.35 -18.89 -12.19
CA LEU A 265 -12.02 -18.91 -11.59
C LEU A 265 -11.17 -19.98 -12.30
N GLU A 266 -9.97 -19.58 -12.74
CA GLU A 266 -8.97 -20.46 -13.34
C GLU A 266 -7.75 -20.59 -12.44
N ASN A 267 -7.13 -21.77 -12.41
CA ASN A 267 -5.88 -21.99 -11.71
C ASN A 267 -4.68 -21.43 -12.51
N GLN A 268 -3.47 -21.50 -11.93
CA GLN A 268 -2.25 -20.94 -12.56
C GLN A 268 -1.81 -21.67 -13.85
N SER A 269 -2.43 -22.81 -14.17
CA SER A 269 -2.27 -23.53 -15.44
C SER A 269 -3.37 -23.21 -16.47
N GLY A 270 -4.35 -22.36 -16.14
CA GLY A 270 -5.44 -21.97 -17.04
C GLY A 270 -6.59 -22.97 -17.10
N GLU A 271 -6.71 -23.89 -16.13
CA GLU A 271 -7.86 -24.81 -16.06
C GLU A 271 -8.95 -24.21 -15.16
N LYS A 272 -10.20 -24.32 -15.62
CA LYS A 272 -11.40 -23.85 -14.88
C LYS A 272 -11.59 -24.66 -13.60
N VAL A 273 -11.75 -23.97 -12.48
CA VAL A 273 -12.02 -24.59 -11.18
C VAL A 273 -13.48 -24.37 -10.82
N GLN A 274 -14.26 -25.45 -10.78
CA GLN A 274 -15.62 -25.44 -10.22
C GLN A 274 -15.54 -25.66 -8.70
N LEU A 275 -16.00 -24.68 -7.92
CA LEU A 275 -16.23 -24.88 -6.50
C LEU A 275 -17.52 -25.68 -6.31
N GLY A 276 -17.44 -26.80 -5.58
CA GLY A 276 -18.59 -27.66 -5.24
C GLY A 276 -18.61 -29.07 -5.83
N SER A 277 -17.50 -29.58 -6.38
CA SER A 277 -17.40 -31.03 -6.71
C SER A 277 -17.01 -31.85 -5.48
N GLU A 278 -17.43 -33.12 -5.43
CA GLU A 278 -17.38 -34.03 -4.26
C GLU A 278 -15.99 -34.26 -3.64
N ASN A 279 -14.89 -33.73 -4.22
CA ASN A 279 -13.56 -33.82 -3.64
C ASN A 279 -13.21 -32.72 -2.61
N ASP A 280 -14.08 -31.72 -2.41
CA ASP A 280 -13.88 -30.66 -1.40
C ASP A 280 -14.50 -30.99 -0.02
N GLN A 281 -14.99 -32.21 0.18
CA GLN A 281 -15.32 -32.74 1.51
C GLN A 281 -14.36 -33.85 1.92
N ARG A 282 -13.13 -33.48 2.31
CA ARG A 282 -12.34 -34.20 3.31
C ARG A 282 -11.22 -33.34 3.89
#